data_AF-A0A3N0A2D6-F1
#
_entry.id   AF-A0A3N0A2D6-F1
#
_cell.length_a   1.000
_cell.length_b   1.000
_cell.length_c   1.000
_cell.angle_alpha   90.00
_cell.angle_beta   90.00
_cell.angle_gamma   90.00
#
_symmetry.space_group_name_H-M   'P 1'
#
loop_
_entity.id
_entity.type
_entity.pdbx_description
1 polymer ?
#
loop_
_entity_poly.entity_id
_entity_poly.type
_entity_poly.pdbx_seq_one_letter_code
_entity_poly.pdbx_strand_id
1 'polypeptide(L)'
;MDLSSSKKPTDAEEILSEFDPQSTEPEEQAQGPEFKPAESEQSTEPTTKPAEPTPELPTEQKSPEPQPEENTSERNAVFIGAKHLAVYIAETLNLLSTNTTVTLKARGKKITQAVNVSQMLLKRMDSAGCVISDVRISSEMLLSDDGKQRRVSLMEIDISKN
;
A
#
# COMPACT_ATOMS: atom_id res chain seq x y z
N MET A 1 53.11 4.19 -50.14
CA MET A 1 53.02 2.72 -50.10
C MET A 1 53.04 2.33 -48.63
N ASP A 2 51.97 1.65 -48.24
CA ASP A 2 51.64 0.95 -46.99
C ASP A 2 51.62 1.67 -45.63
N LEU A 3 50.39 1.91 -45.19
CA LEU A 3 49.93 2.09 -43.81
C LEU A 3 49.71 0.69 -43.21
N SER A 4 50.41 0.33 -42.12
CA SER A 4 49.93 -0.72 -41.21
C SER A 4 50.59 -0.62 -39.85
N SER A 5 49.87 0.02 -38.91
CA SER A 5 50.14 -0.09 -37.48
C SER A 5 48.93 -0.83 -36.88
N SER A 6 49.02 -2.15 -36.77
CA SER A 6 47.96 -2.98 -36.21
C SER A 6 47.91 -2.79 -34.69
N LYS A 7 47.04 -1.89 -34.23
CA LYS A 7 46.73 -1.70 -32.81
C LYS A 7 45.74 -2.79 -32.38
N LYS A 8 46.17 -3.67 -31.47
CA LYS A 8 45.29 -4.69 -30.89
C LYS A 8 44.23 -4.00 -30.02
N PRO A 9 42.94 -4.37 -30.10
CA PRO A 9 41.90 -3.80 -29.24
C PRO A 9 42.17 -4.21 -27.79
N THR A 10 41.97 -3.28 -26.88
CA THR A 10 42.03 -3.54 -25.44
C THR A 10 40.72 -4.17 -24.97
N ASP A 11 40.76 -4.97 -23.90
CA ASP A 11 39.63 -5.69 -23.27
C ASP A 11 38.35 -4.84 -23.10
N ALA A 12 38.50 -3.53 -22.89
CA ALA A 12 37.38 -2.58 -22.82
C ALA A 12 36.64 -2.32 -24.15
N GLU A 13 37.29 -2.51 -25.32
CA GLU A 13 36.67 -2.29 -26.64
C GLU A 13 35.92 -3.53 -27.16
N GLU A 14 36.27 -4.74 -26.70
CA GLU A 14 35.48 -5.95 -27.01
C GLU A 14 34.14 -5.92 -26.27
N ILE A 15 34.13 -5.53 -24.99
CA ILE A 15 32.91 -5.49 -24.17
C ILE A 15 31.90 -4.47 -24.70
N LEU A 16 32.36 -3.36 -25.28
CA LEU A 16 31.50 -2.32 -25.87
C LEU A 16 30.95 -2.69 -27.25
N SER A 17 31.60 -3.60 -27.97
CA SER A 17 31.12 -4.09 -29.28
C SER A 17 29.99 -5.11 -29.16
N GLU A 18 29.81 -5.72 -27.98
CA GLU A 18 28.74 -6.70 -27.71
C GLU A 18 27.39 -6.03 -27.37
N PHE A 19 27.39 -4.73 -27.04
CA PHE A 19 26.22 -4.00 -26.55
C PHE A 19 25.61 -3.01 -27.55
N ASP A 20 26.02 -3.04 -28.83
CA ASP A 20 25.40 -2.23 -29.89
C ASP A 20 24.23 -3.00 -30.56
N PRO A 21 22.96 -2.63 -30.32
CA PRO A 21 21.81 -3.42 -30.73
C PRO A 21 21.39 -3.23 -32.20
N GLN A 22 22.25 -2.70 -33.08
CA GLN A 22 21.89 -2.44 -34.49
C GLN A 22 22.92 -2.99 -35.48
N SER A 23 22.80 -4.28 -35.80
CA SER A 23 23.17 -4.81 -37.12
C SER A 23 22.38 -6.07 -37.45
N THR A 24 21.13 -5.86 -37.86
CA THR A 24 20.43 -6.71 -38.84
C THR A 24 19.40 -5.84 -39.56
N GLU A 25 19.74 -5.37 -40.76
CA GLU A 25 18.76 -5.09 -41.81
C GLU A 25 18.71 -6.30 -42.75
N PRO A 26 17.52 -6.60 -43.29
CA PRO A 26 17.23 -6.15 -44.66
C PRO A 26 15.91 -5.37 -44.81
N GLU A 27 15.96 -4.36 -45.69
CA GLU A 27 14.89 -3.74 -46.52
C GLU A 27 13.71 -4.69 -46.85
N GLU A 28 12.44 -4.30 -47.04
CA GLU A 28 11.75 -3.05 -47.33
C GLU A 28 10.22 -3.27 -47.10
N GLN A 29 9.48 -2.18 -46.96
CA GLN A 29 8.05 -1.97 -47.29
C GLN A 29 7.10 -1.66 -46.13
N ALA A 30 6.68 -0.39 -46.17
CA ALA A 30 5.77 0.32 -45.32
C ALA A 30 4.40 -0.32 -45.19
N GLN A 31 3.82 -0.21 -43.99
CA GLN A 31 2.47 0.33 -43.74
C GLN A 31 2.22 0.30 -42.23
N GLY A 32 1.91 1.46 -41.65
CA GLY A 32 1.61 1.59 -40.22
C GLY A 32 0.32 0.85 -39.84
N PRO A 33 0.13 0.47 -38.56
CA PRO A 33 -1.16 -0.01 -38.13
C PRO A 33 -2.04 1.20 -37.75
N GLU A 34 -2.86 1.59 -38.72
CA GLU A 34 -4.12 2.27 -38.50
C GLU A 34 -5.10 1.31 -37.78
N PHE A 35 -5.95 1.88 -36.94
CA PHE A 35 -6.95 1.21 -36.13
C PHE A 35 -7.92 0.34 -36.95
N LYS A 36 -8.24 -0.87 -36.46
CA LYS A 36 -9.59 -1.45 -36.59
C LYS A 36 -9.88 -2.42 -35.44
N PRO A 37 -10.93 -2.18 -34.63
CA PRO A 37 -11.51 -3.18 -33.74
C PRO A 37 -12.30 -4.20 -34.57
N ALA A 38 -11.93 -5.47 -34.51
CA ALA A 38 -12.73 -6.57 -35.00
C ALA A 38 -13.32 -7.33 -33.81
N GLU A 39 -14.61 -7.09 -33.65
CA GLU A 39 -15.64 -7.90 -33.02
C GLU A 39 -15.39 -9.41 -33.15
N SER A 40 -15.45 -10.15 -32.05
CA SER A 40 -15.87 -11.54 -32.03
C SER A 40 -16.35 -11.93 -30.64
N GLU A 41 -17.59 -12.38 -30.65
CA GLU A 41 -18.46 -12.76 -29.56
C GLU A 41 -17.97 -14.07 -28.90
N GLN A 42 -18.10 -14.20 -27.58
CA GLN A 42 -19.12 -15.06 -26.95
C GLN A 42 -18.82 -15.35 -25.47
N SER A 43 -19.84 -15.06 -24.66
CA SER A 43 -20.39 -15.93 -23.62
C SER A 43 -19.52 -16.28 -22.40
N THR A 44 -19.85 -15.66 -21.26
CA THR A 44 -20.69 -16.35 -20.26
C THR A 44 -21.14 -15.34 -19.20
N GLU A 45 -22.46 -15.18 -19.08
CA GLU A 45 -23.12 -14.62 -17.89
C GLU A 45 -22.72 -15.39 -16.62
N PRO A 46 -22.82 -14.74 -15.45
CA PRO A 46 -23.86 -15.22 -14.55
C PRO A 46 -24.82 -14.11 -14.14
N THR A 47 -26.08 -14.40 -14.47
CA THR A 47 -27.32 -13.81 -14.03
C THR A 47 -27.41 -13.70 -12.50
N THR A 48 -27.88 -12.54 -12.06
CA THR A 48 -28.45 -12.25 -10.75
C THR A 48 -29.84 -12.87 -10.62
N LYS A 49 -30.13 -13.64 -9.57
CA LYS A 49 -31.47 -13.68 -8.96
C LYS A 49 -31.45 -14.23 -7.51
N PRO A 50 -32.46 -13.86 -6.71
CA PRO A 50 -32.36 -13.59 -5.27
C PRO A 50 -32.87 -14.74 -4.41
N ALA A 51 -32.41 -14.82 -3.16
CA ALA A 51 -33.03 -15.63 -2.13
C ALA A 51 -34.01 -14.76 -1.31
N GLU A 52 -35.23 -15.29 -1.20
CA GLU A 52 -36.43 -14.76 -0.54
C GLU A 52 -36.36 -14.71 1.02
N PRO A 53 -37.35 -14.08 1.68
CA PRO A 53 -37.26 -13.57 3.05
C PRO A 53 -37.96 -14.43 4.15
N THR A 54 -37.74 -14.03 5.43
CA THR A 54 -38.63 -14.19 6.62
C THR A 54 -38.59 -15.58 7.32
N PRO A 55 -38.66 -15.73 8.68
CA PRO A 55 -39.37 -14.92 9.67
C PRO A 55 -38.66 -14.53 11.00
N GLU A 56 -39.39 -13.69 11.71
CA GLU A 56 -39.15 -12.89 12.93
C GLU A 56 -39.13 -13.70 14.26
N LEU A 57 -38.33 -13.21 15.25
CA LEU A 57 -38.49 -13.04 16.73
C LEU A 57 -39.28 -14.09 17.58
N PRO A 58 -39.00 -14.30 18.91
CA PRO A 58 -38.77 -13.24 19.94
C PRO A 58 -37.84 -13.51 21.16
N THR A 59 -37.28 -12.40 21.68
CA THR A 59 -37.11 -11.91 23.07
C THR A 59 -36.84 -12.87 24.26
N GLU A 60 -35.72 -12.66 24.99
CA GLU A 60 -35.70 -12.73 26.47
C GLU A 60 -34.60 -11.81 27.09
N GLN A 61 -34.77 -11.45 28.37
CA GLN A 61 -34.52 -10.13 28.97
C GLN A 61 -33.24 -9.98 29.83
N LYS A 62 -32.74 -8.73 29.90
CA LYS A 62 -32.24 -7.94 31.06
C LYS A 62 -30.99 -8.39 31.86
N SER A 63 -29.91 -7.59 31.79
CA SER A 63 -29.18 -7.01 32.95
C SER A 63 -28.24 -5.86 32.49
N PRO A 64 -27.95 -4.82 33.29
CA PRO A 64 -27.27 -3.61 32.84
C PRO A 64 -25.75 -3.74 32.99
N GLU A 65 -25.00 -3.56 31.89
CA GLU A 65 -23.54 -3.48 31.91
C GLU A 65 -23.12 -2.06 31.47
N PRO A 66 -22.07 -1.48 32.08
CA PRO A 66 -21.81 -0.04 32.04
C PRO A 66 -21.43 0.37 30.62
N GLN A 67 -21.94 1.52 30.20
CA GLN A 67 -21.72 2.04 28.86
C GLN A 67 -20.22 2.18 28.59
N PRO A 68 -19.66 1.49 27.57
CA PRO A 68 -18.34 1.83 27.10
C PRO A 68 -18.44 3.20 26.44
N GLU A 69 -17.52 4.07 26.83
CA GLU A 69 -17.36 5.41 26.28
C GLU A 69 -17.33 5.36 24.75
N GLU A 70 -18.08 6.28 24.16
CA GLU A 70 -18.51 6.29 22.77
C GLU A 70 -17.33 6.21 21.77
N ASN A 71 -17.46 5.26 20.85
CA ASN A 71 -16.58 4.89 19.75
C ASN A 71 -16.33 6.08 18.76
N THR A 72 -15.50 7.03 19.18
CA THR A 72 -14.93 8.08 18.32
C THR A 72 -13.50 7.77 17.90
N SER A 73 -12.84 6.81 18.57
CA SER A 73 -11.44 6.45 18.34
C SER A 73 -11.20 5.63 17.07
N GLU A 74 -12.17 4.82 16.60
CA GLU A 74 -12.00 4.02 15.38
C GLU A 74 -12.09 4.87 14.10
N ARG A 75 -12.87 5.96 14.12
CA ARG A 75 -13.03 6.86 12.97
C ARG A 75 -11.77 7.68 12.68
N ASN A 76 -10.91 7.85 13.68
CA ASN A 76 -9.70 8.67 13.60
C ASN A 76 -8.43 7.82 13.63
N ALA A 77 -8.49 6.59 13.10
CA ALA A 77 -7.37 5.66 13.08
C ALA A 77 -6.91 5.33 11.65
N VAL A 78 -5.60 5.27 11.46
CA VAL A 78 -4.96 4.79 10.21
C VAL A 78 -4.26 3.47 10.49
N PHE A 79 -4.69 2.40 9.83
CA PHE A 79 -4.09 1.07 9.97
C PHE A 79 -2.92 0.89 8.99
N ILE A 80 -1.71 0.73 9.52
CA ILE A 80 -0.49 0.58 8.74
C ILE A 80 -0.29 -0.89 8.35
N GLY A 81 -0.23 -1.14 7.05
CA GLY A 81 -0.17 -2.44 6.40
C GLY A 81 0.82 -2.47 5.25
N ALA A 82 0.45 -3.07 4.13
CA ALA A 82 1.35 -3.26 2.99
C ALA A 82 1.40 -2.10 1.97
N LYS A 83 0.56 -1.06 2.12
CA LYS A 83 0.55 0.07 1.17
C LYS A 83 1.89 0.83 1.21
N HIS A 84 2.19 1.58 0.15
CA HIS A 84 3.36 2.42 0.09
C HIS A 84 3.33 3.50 1.18
N LEU A 85 4.51 3.91 1.66
CA LEU A 85 4.66 4.84 2.78
C LEU A 85 3.90 6.15 2.56
N ALA A 86 4.01 6.74 1.37
CA ALA A 86 3.35 8.00 1.02
C ALA A 86 1.82 7.98 1.14
N VAL A 87 1.20 6.80 0.93
CA VAL A 87 -0.26 6.66 1.03
C VAL A 87 -0.72 6.91 2.46
N TYR A 88 -0.01 6.35 3.44
CA TYR A 88 -0.34 6.55 4.86
C TYR A 88 -0.13 7.99 5.31
N ILE A 89 0.86 8.70 4.77
CA ILE A 89 1.03 10.12 5.03
C ILE A 89 -0.21 10.88 4.57
N ALA A 90 -0.62 10.68 3.31
CA ALA A 90 -1.74 11.38 2.71
C ALA A 90 -3.06 11.09 3.46
N GLU A 91 -3.31 9.81 3.80
CA GLU A 91 -4.46 9.41 4.61
C GLU A 91 -4.45 10.10 5.99
N THR A 92 -3.29 10.17 6.65
CA THR A 92 -3.15 10.82 7.97
C THR A 92 -3.43 12.31 7.90
N LEU A 93 -2.87 13.02 6.91
CA LEU A 93 -3.11 14.46 6.73
C LEU A 93 -4.57 14.76 6.40
N ASN A 94 -5.20 13.92 5.57
CA ASN A 94 -6.60 14.09 5.22
C ASN A 94 -7.48 13.94 6.47
N LEU A 95 -7.19 12.96 7.32
CA LEU A 95 -7.89 12.81 8.60
C LEU A 95 -7.59 13.96 9.57
N LEU A 96 -6.35 14.48 9.60
CA LEU A 96 -5.98 15.66 10.39
C LEU A 96 -6.58 16.98 9.86
N SER A 97 -7.16 16.98 8.66
CA SER A 97 -7.87 18.15 8.13
C SER A 97 -9.25 18.32 8.77
N THR A 98 -9.87 17.22 9.19
CA THR A 98 -11.20 17.19 9.83
C THR A 98 -11.14 16.86 11.32
N ASN A 99 -10.05 16.26 11.78
CA ASN A 99 -9.85 15.86 13.17
C ASN A 99 -8.58 16.50 13.75
N THR A 100 -8.62 16.84 15.04
CA THR A 100 -7.44 17.38 15.74
C THR A 100 -6.38 16.33 16.03
N THR A 101 -6.80 15.06 16.18
CA THR A 101 -5.92 13.94 16.54
C THR A 101 -6.25 12.72 15.69
N VAL A 102 -5.21 12.02 15.24
CA VAL A 102 -5.27 10.79 14.45
C VAL A 102 -4.31 9.76 15.04
N THR A 103 -4.76 8.50 15.16
CA THR A 103 -3.97 7.40 15.70
C THR A 103 -3.45 6.50 14.58
N LEU A 104 -2.14 6.36 14.46
CA LEU A 104 -1.52 5.35 13.59
C LEU A 104 -1.47 4.02 14.34
N LYS A 105 -2.13 2.99 13.83
CA LYS A 105 -2.14 1.64 14.40
C LYS A 105 -1.36 0.67 13.54
N ALA A 106 -0.45 -0.09 14.15
CA ALA A 106 0.39 -1.03 13.43
C ALA A 106 0.77 -2.23 14.28
N ARG A 107 0.99 -3.38 13.65
CA ARG A 107 1.39 -4.61 14.34
C ARG A 107 2.58 -5.30 13.69
N GLY A 108 3.35 -6.01 14.51
CA GLY A 108 4.51 -6.82 14.08
C GLY A 108 5.47 -6.04 13.19
N LYS A 109 5.82 -6.61 12.03
CA LYS A 109 6.78 -6.02 11.07
C LYS A 109 6.38 -4.63 10.56
N LYS A 110 5.10 -4.26 10.63
CA LYS A 110 4.60 -2.97 10.14
C LYS A 110 4.78 -1.83 11.14
N ILE A 111 5.20 -2.13 12.37
CA ILE A 111 5.52 -1.12 13.38
C ILE A 111 6.61 -0.16 12.89
N THR A 112 7.68 -0.67 12.29
CA THR A 112 8.74 0.18 11.71
C THR A 112 8.19 1.14 10.66
N GLN A 113 7.22 0.69 9.85
CA GLN A 113 6.59 1.54 8.86
C GLN A 113 5.76 2.65 9.51
N ALA A 114 5.02 2.35 10.59
CA ALA A 114 4.27 3.35 11.34
C ALA A 114 5.16 4.44 11.95
N VAL A 115 6.31 4.02 12.52
CA VAL A 115 7.33 4.94 13.03
C VAL A 115 7.91 5.80 11.90
N ASN A 116 8.14 5.23 10.72
CA ASN A 116 8.62 6.00 9.58
C ASN A 116 7.59 7.04 9.11
N VAL A 117 6.29 6.70 9.10
CA VAL A 117 5.22 7.65 8.78
C VAL A 117 5.18 8.79 9.79
N SER A 118 5.17 8.48 11.10
CA SER A 118 5.13 9.52 12.14
C SER A 118 6.34 10.45 12.06
N GLN A 119 7.54 9.90 11.89
CA GLN A 119 8.76 10.70 11.76
C GLN A 119 8.77 11.58 10.51
N MET A 120 8.23 11.08 9.40
CA MET A 120 8.17 11.86 8.16
C MET A 120 7.14 12.99 8.22
N LEU A 121 5.99 12.75 8.86
CA LEU A 121 5.01 13.79 9.16
C LEU A 121 5.66 14.90 10.00
N LEU A 122 6.46 14.56 11.00
CA LEU A 122 7.13 15.54 11.86
C LEU A 122 8.28 16.28 11.18
N LYS A 123 9.07 15.61 10.31
CA LYS A 123 10.34 16.14 9.79
C LYS A 123 10.29 16.74 8.39
N ARG A 124 9.30 16.37 7.59
CA ARG A 124 9.19 16.80 6.19
C ARG A 124 7.91 17.57 5.90
N MET A 125 6.98 17.60 6.85
CA MET A 125 5.70 18.26 6.71
C MET A 125 5.54 19.35 7.77
N ASP A 126 6.61 20.10 8.04
CA ASP A 126 6.62 21.17 9.05
C ASP A 126 5.50 22.21 8.83
N SER A 127 5.07 22.41 7.57
CA SER A 127 3.93 23.27 7.23
C SER A 127 2.58 22.75 7.74
N ALA A 128 2.48 21.47 8.09
CA ALA A 128 1.25 20.84 8.58
C ALA A 128 1.05 21.01 10.10
N GLY A 129 2.08 21.44 10.86
CA GLY A 129 1.96 21.67 12.30
C GLY A 129 1.69 20.41 13.12
N CYS A 130 2.17 19.24 12.66
CA CYS A 130 1.91 17.96 13.32
C CYS A 130 2.88 17.70 14.48
N VAL A 131 2.36 17.19 15.59
CA VAL A 131 3.12 16.77 16.77
C VAL A 131 2.72 15.34 17.18
N ILE A 132 3.65 14.58 17.77
CA ILE A 132 3.32 13.29 18.40
C ILE A 132 2.83 13.57 19.82
N SER A 133 1.61 13.16 20.12
CA SER A 133 0.96 13.41 21.41
C SER A 133 1.16 12.26 22.40
N ASP A 134 1.03 11.01 21.94
CA ASP A 134 1.19 9.83 22.77
C ASP A 134 1.65 8.62 21.94
N VAL A 135 2.31 7.66 22.60
CA VAL A 135 2.74 6.40 21.98
C VAL A 135 2.45 5.24 22.93
N ARG A 136 1.61 4.31 22.48
CA ARG A 136 1.21 3.12 23.25
C ARG A 136 1.75 1.86 22.59
N ILE A 137 2.28 0.94 23.41
CA ILE A 137 2.79 -0.35 22.97
C ILE A 137 2.08 -1.45 23.77
N SER A 138 1.59 -2.45 23.05
CA SER A 138 0.86 -3.58 23.63
C SER A 138 1.15 -4.85 22.82
N SER A 139 0.46 -5.95 23.12
CA SER A 139 0.60 -7.20 22.39
C SER A 139 -0.72 -7.96 22.38
N GLU A 140 -1.03 -8.61 21.27
CA GLU A 140 -2.21 -9.44 21.09
C GLU A 140 -1.82 -10.89 20.74
N MET A 141 -2.66 -11.86 21.10
CA MET A 141 -2.50 -13.24 20.62
C MET A 141 -3.25 -13.38 19.29
N LEU A 142 -2.54 -13.73 18.22
CA LEU A 142 -3.09 -13.92 16.89
C LEU A 142 -2.97 -15.38 16.46
N LEU A 143 -4.03 -15.89 15.83
CA LEU A 143 -4.00 -17.17 15.17
C LEU A 143 -3.18 -17.03 13.88
N SER A 144 -2.13 -17.84 13.76
CA SER A 144 -1.34 -17.92 12.54
C SER A 144 -1.97 -18.88 11.54
N ASP A 145 -1.53 -18.84 10.28
CA ASP A 145 -2.04 -19.71 9.21
C ASP A 145 -1.87 -21.21 9.53
N ASP A 146 -0.89 -21.58 10.35
CA ASP A 146 -0.68 -22.95 10.87
C ASP A 146 -1.57 -23.33 12.05
N GLY A 147 -2.57 -22.50 12.40
CA GLY A 147 -3.50 -22.75 13.50
C GLY A 147 -2.91 -22.57 14.90
N LYS A 148 -1.65 -22.12 15.01
CA LYS A 148 -1.02 -21.83 16.30
C LYS A 148 -1.25 -20.38 16.70
N GLN A 149 -1.47 -20.16 17.99
CA GLN A 149 -1.47 -18.81 18.55
C GLN A 149 -0.04 -18.28 18.67
N ARG A 150 0.17 -17.05 18.23
CA ARG A 150 1.44 -16.31 18.40
C ARG A 150 1.17 -14.93 18.96
N ARG A 151 2.05 -14.48 19.85
CA ARG A 151 2.02 -13.12 20.36
C ARG A 151 2.58 -12.16 19.29
N VAL A 152 1.82 -11.11 18.99
CA VAL A 152 2.20 -10.07 18.03
C VAL A 152 2.18 -8.72 18.75
N SER A 153 3.24 -7.94 18.60
CA SER A 153 3.30 -6.58 19.15
C SER A 153 2.33 -5.65 18.40
N LEU A 154 1.67 -4.78 19.14
CA LEU A 154 0.82 -3.70 18.65
C LEU A 154 1.45 -2.36 19.07
N MET A 155 1.41 -1.38 18.19
CA MET A 155 1.81 -0.01 18.46
C MET A 155 0.71 0.94 17.99
N GLU A 156 0.44 1.94 18.81
CA GLU A 156 -0.43 3.06 18.49
C GLU A 156 0.35 4.35 18.69
N ILE A 157 0.31 5.25 17.70
CA ILE A 157 0.99 6.55 17.75
C ILE A 157 -0.08 7.61 17.49
N ASP A 158 -0.31 8.49 18.46
CA ASP A 158 -1.25 9.60 18.30
C ASP A 158 -0.50 10.81 17.73
N ILE A 159 -1.00 11.32 16.62
CA ILE A 159 -0.54 12.53 15.97
C ILE A 159 -1.62 13.59 16.15
N SER A 160 -1.26 14.75 16.70
CA SER A 160 -2.15 15.90 16.80
C SER A 160 -1.67 17.06 15.95
N LYS A 161 -2.60 17.92 15.57
CA LYS A 161 -2.30 19.19 14.88
C LYS A 161 -2.27 20.32 15.91
N ASN A 162 -1.16 21.07 15.94
CA ASN A 162 -0.96 22.25 16.78
C ASN A 162 -1.36 23.56 16.07
#